data_AF-A0A3P4AR91-F1
#
_entry.id   AF-A0A3P4AR91-F1
#
_cell.length_a   1.000
_cell.length_b   1.000
_cell.length_c   1.000
_cell.angle_alpha   90.00
_cell.angle_beta   90.00
_cell.angle_gamma   90.00
#
_symmetry.space_group_name_H-M   'P 1'
#
loop_
_entity.id
_entity.type
_entity.pdbx_description
1 polymer ?
#
loop_
_entity_poly.entity_id
_entity_poly.type
_entity_poly.pdbx_seq_one_letter_code
_entity_poly.pdbx_strand_id
1 'polypeptide(L)'
;MKGKRTKLEELVDELAEEGLPRHMRVAYALYDLARDMVRAANEARDTEAVDQGELERLARRALAVVAAAQAENDAKARELLSHPHRMKGVACP
;
A
#
# COMPACT_ATOMS: atom_id res chain seq x y z
N MET A 1 -31.67 -20.72 -13.55
CA MET A 1 -31.77 -20.82 -12.07
C MET A 1 -30.42 -20.45 -11.50
N LYS A 2 -30.29 -19.31 -10.80
CA LYS A 2 -29.04 -19.00 -10.09
C LYS A 2 -28.94 -19.97 -8.90
N GLY A 3 -27.91 -20.82 -8.90
CA GLY A 3 -27.64 -21.73 -7.77
C GLY A 3 -27.46 -20.92 -6.48
N LYS A 4 -27.86 -21.50 -5.34
CA LYS A 4 -27.60 -20.90 -4.02
C LYS A 4 -26.09 -20.67 -3.89
N ARG A 5 -25.69 -19.42 -3.62
CA ARG A 5 -24.30 -19.10 -3.32
C ARG A 5 -23.86 -19.89 -2.10
N THR A 6 -22.61 -20.35 -2.12
CA THR A 6 -22.03 -21.04 -0.98
C THR A 6 -21.73 -20.04 0.13
N LYS A 7 -21.68 -20.51 1.37
CA LYS A 7 -21.35 -19.66 2.53
C LYS A 7 -19.95 -19.02 2.42
N LEU A 8 -19.05 -19.65 1.66
CA LEU A 8 -17.73 -19.09 1.34
C LEU A 8 -17.84 -17.94 0.32
N GLU A 9 -18.69 -18.08 -0.70
CA GLU A 9 -18.94 -17.01 -1.68
C GLU A 9 -19.60 -15.79 -1.01
N GLU A 10 -20.55 -16.01 -0.09
CA GLU A 10 -21.15 -14.94 0.71
C GLU A 10 -20.11 -14.26 1.61
N LEU A 11 -19.22 -15.01 2.27
CA LEU A 11 -18.16 -14.44 3.11
C LEU A 11 -17.10 -13.68 2.30
N VAL A 12 -16.77 -14.18 1.10
CA VAL A 12 -15.86 -13.51 0.17
C VAL A 12 -16.51 -12.24 -0.38
N ASP A 13 -17.80 -12.27 -0.70
CA ASP A 13 -18.59 -11.11 -1.12
C ASP A 13 -18.68 -10.10 0.03
N GLU A 14 -18.95 -10.51 1.27
CA GLU A 14 -18.95 -9.65 2.46
C GLU A 14 -17.57 -9.04 2.73
N LEU A 15 -16.49 -9.83 2.65
CA LEU A 15 -15.12 -9.33 2.77
C LEU A 15 -14.75 -8.37 1.62
N ALA A 16 -15.30 -8.58 0.43
CA ALA A 16 -15.11 -7.70 -0.72
C ALA A 16 -15.96 -6.42 -0.60
N GLU A 17 -17.14 -6.50 0.00
CA GLU A 17 -18.06 -5.39 0.25
C GLU A 17 -17.58 -4.50 1.41
N GLU A 18 -17.15 -5.08 2.52
CA GLU A 18 -16.65 -4.32 3.68
C GLU A 18 -15.25 -3.74 3.42
N GLY A 19 -14.43 -4.46 2.67
CA GLY A 19 -13.04 -4.10 2.43
C GLY A 19 -12.20 -4.10 3.72
N LEU A 20 -10.88 -4.18 3.56
CA LEU A 20 -9.97 -4.12 4.71
C LEU A 20 -10.08 -2.78 5.45
N PRO A 21 -10.16 -2.76 6.80
CA PRO A 21 -10.10 -1.54 7.59
C PRO A 21 -8.80 -0.76 7.36
N ARG A 22 -8.83 0.58 7.47
CA ARG A 22 -7.67 1.47 7.25
C ARG A 22 -6.42 1.02 7.99
N HIS A 23 -6.52 0.67 9.27
CA HIS A 23 -5.35 0.27 10.07
C HIS A 23 -4.69 -1.01 9.53
N MET A 24 -5.47 -1.99 9.07
CA MET A 24 -4.95 -3.21 8.43
C MET A 24 -4.30 -2.89 7.08
N ARG A 25 -4.90 -2.00 6.27
CA ARG A 25 -4.30 -1.56 5.00
C ARG A 25 -2.95 -0.87 5.20
N VAL A 26 -2.88 0.01 6.19
CA VAL A 26 -1.64 0.70 6.58
C VAL A 26 -0.60 -0.32 7.05
N ALA A 27 -0.98 -1.29 7.90
CA ALA A 27 -0.07 -2.33 8.36
C ALA A 27 0.49 -3.17 7.20
N TYR A 28 -0.35 -3.60 6.25
CA TYR A 28 0.11 -4.32 5.07
C TYR A 28 1.00 -3.47 4.16
N ALA A 29 0.65 -2.20 3.96
CA ALA A 29 1.47 -1.29 3.16
C ALA A 29 2.85 -1.03 3.79
N LEU A 30 2.94 -0.93 5.12
CA LEU A 30 4.20 -0.82 5.86
C LEU A 30 5.06 -2.08 5.68
N TYR A 31 4.44 -3.25 5.78
CA TYR A 31 5.15 -4.51 5.63
C TYR A 31 5.71 -4.69 4.20
N ASP A 32 4.91 -4.36 3.19
CA ASP A 32 5.35 -4.38 1.79
C ASP A 32 6.40 -3.32 1.49
N LEU A 33 6.33 -2.15 2.13
CA LEU A 33 7.35 -1.11 2.01
C LEU A 33 8.68 -1.57 2.63
N ALA A 34 8.64 -2.17 3.83
CA ALA A 34 9.84 -2.66 4.50
C ALA A 34 10.56 -3.73 3.65
N ARG A 35 9.82 -4.65 3.03
CA ARG A 35 10.38 -5.65 2.12
C ARG A 35 11.08 -5.01 0.91
N ASP A 36 10.45 -4.02 0.29
CA ASP A 36 11.03 -3.33 -0.86
C ASP A 36 12.27 -2.49 -0.46
N MET A 37 12.27 -1.88 0.73
CA MET A 37 13.46 -1.17 1.24
C MET A 37 14.63 -2.12 1.46
N VAL A 38 14.38 -3.31 2.02
CA VAL A 38 15.43 -4.34 2.17
C VAL A 38 15.96 -4.78 0.81
N ARG A 39 15.08 -4.98 -0.18
CA ARG A 39 15.51 -5.31 -1.54
C ARG A 39 16.39 -4.22 -2.14
N ALA A 40 15.95 -2.96 -2.10
CA ALA A 40 16.70 -1.84 -2.63
C ALA A 40 18.07 -1.67 -1.94
N ALA A 41 18.15 -1.91 -0.62
CA ALA A 41 19.42 -1.88 0.11
C ALA A 41 20.38 -3.00 -0.33
N ASN A 42 19.87 -4.21 -0.55
CA ASN A 42 20.67 -5.31 -1.08
C ASN A 42 21.14 -5.03 -2.50
N GLU A 43 20.26 -4.54 -3.37
CA GLU A 43 20.62 -4.16 -4.75
C GLU A 43 21.70 -3.07 -4.76
N ALA A 44 21.59 -2.04 -3.92
CA ALA A 44 22.59 -0.98 -3.83
C ALA A 44 23.94 -1.49 -3.33
N ARG A 45 23.94 -2.43 -2.37
CA ARG A 45 25.16 -3.10 -1.91
C ARG A 45 25.80 -3.95 -3.00
N ASP A 46 24.99 -4.75 -3.69
CA ASP A 46 25.48 -5.75 -4.65
C ASP A 46 25.92 -5.12 -5.97
N THR A 47 25.38 -3.94 -6.32
CA THR A 47 25.72 -3.18 -7.53
C THR A 47 26.65 -1.99 -7.28
N GLU A 48 26.96 -1.69 -6.02
CA GLU A 48 27.72 -0.51 -5.59
C GLU A 48 27.14 0.83 -6.11
N ALA A 49 25.84 0.86 -6.42
CA ALA A 49 25.16 2.01 -6.99
C ALA A 49 23.82 2.25 -6.32
N VAL A 50 23.49 3.52 -6.06
CA VAL A 50 22.19 3.92 -5.53
C VAL A 50 21.30 4.37 -6.68
N ASP A 51 20.20 3.65 -6.92
CA ASP A 51 19.18 4.08 -7.87
C ASP A 51 18.28 5.15 -7.23
N GLN A 52 18.49 6.39 -7.65
CA GLN A 52 17.70 7.55 -7.22
C GLN A 52 16.21 7.39 -7.52
N GLY A 53 15.85 6.78 -8.66
CA GLY A 53 14.45 6.55 -9.04
C GLY A 53 13.76 5.56 -8.10
N GLU A 54 14.47 4.52 -7.68
CA GLU A 54 13.96 3.57 -6.68
C GLU A 54 13.80 4.24 -5.31
N LEU A 55 14.76 5.06 -4.88
CA LEU A 55 14.64 5.82 -3.64
C LEU A 55 13.44 6.78 -3.66
N GLU A 56 13.22 7.50 -4.77
CA GLU A 56 12.04 8.34 -4.94
C GLU A 56 10.74 7.54 -4.89
N ARG A 57 10.71 6.35 -5.49
CA ARG A 57 9.55 5.46 -5.45
C ARG A 57 9.23 5.03 -4.02
N LEU A 58 10.25 4.62 -3.25
CA LEU A 58 10.12 4.21 -1.85
C LEU A 58 9.63 5.37 -0.98
N ALA A 59 10.20 6.56 -1.15
CA ALA A 59 9.79 7.76 -0.43
C ALA A 59 8.32 8.12 -0.69
N ARG A 60 7.88 8.08 -1.95
CA ARG A 60 6.48 8.32 -2.30
C ARG A 60 5.53 7.28 -1.69
N ARG A 61 5.96 6.02 -1.59
CA ARG A 61 5.18 4.98 -0.89
C ARG A 61 5.09 5.25 0.60
N ALA A 62 6.17 5.67 1.25
CA ALA A 62 6.15 6.06 2.65
C ALA A 62 5.17 7.22 2.91
N LEU A 63 5.19 8.25 2.05
CA LEU A 63 4.26 9.37 2.13
C LEU A 63 2.80 8.93 1.92
N ALA A 64 2.55 8.02 0.99
CA ALA A 64 1.21 7.46 0.78
C ALA A 64 0.70 6.71 2.01
N VAL A 65 1.58 6.01 2.74
CA VAL A 65 1.24 5.34 4.00
C VAL A 65 0.85 6.37 5.08
N VAL A 66 1.63 7.45 5.22
CA VAL A 66 1.31 8.53 6.17
C VAL A 66 -0.05 9.16 5.85
N ALA A 67 -0.28 9.51 4.58
CA ALA A 67 -1.54 10.08 4.13
C ALA A 67 -2.72 9.11 4.35
N ALA A 68 -2.52 7.81 4.09
CA ALA A 68 -3.53 6.79 4.33
C ALA A 68 -3.86 6.61 5.81
N ALA A 69 -2.88 6.73 6.71
CA ALA A 69 -3.11 6.69 8.15
C ALA A 69 -3.96 7.87 8.65
N GLN A 70 -3.87 9.02 7.97
CA GLN A 70 -4.62 10.23 8.27
C GLN A 70 -5.95 10.35 7.49
N ALA A 71 -6.24 9.42 6.58
CA ALA A 71 -7.40 9.50 5.70
C ALA A 71 -8.73 9.43 6.46
N GLU A 72 -9.72 10.20 6.03
CA GLU A 72 -11.03 10.33 6.70
C GLU A 72 -11.86 9.03 6.71
N ASN A 73 -11.58 8.10 5.79
CA ASN A 73 -12.27 6.82 5.68
C ASN A 73 -11.41 5.76 4.96
N ASP A 74 -11.87 4.51 5.01
CA ASP A 74 -11.18 3.34 4.43
C ASP A 74 -11.05 3.41 2.90
N ALA A 75 -12.06 3.96 2.22
CA ALA A 75 -12.04 4.14 0.77
C ALA A 75 -10.92 5.10 0.34
N LYS A 76 -10.76 6.21 1.07
CA LYS A 76 -9.70 7.17 0.82
C LYS A 76 -8.32 6.61 1.13
N ALA A 77 -8.17 5.88 2.23
CA ALA A 77 -6.94 5.18 2.57
C ALA A 77 -6.53 4.20 1.46
N ARG A 78 -7.48 3.41 0.95
CA ARG A 78 -7.27 2.51 -0.21
C ARG A 78 -6.82 3.28 -1.44
N GLU A 79 -7.51 4.36 -1.79
CA GLU A 79 -7.18 5.18 -2.97
C GLU A 79 -5.73 5.70 -2.91
N LEU A 80 -5.31 6.23 -1.76
CA LEU A 80 -3.97 6.77 -1.54
C LEU A 80 -2.90 5.69 -1.69
N LEU A 81 -3.10 4.52 -1.06
CA LEU A 81 -2.16 3.40 -1.12
C LEU A 81 -2.05 2.78 -2.52
N SER A 82 -3.11 2.83 -3.33
CA SER A 82 -3.07 2.35 -4.72
C SER A 82 -2.33 3.30 -5.67
N HIS A 83 -2.14 4.57 -5.30
CA HIS A 83 -1.56 5.59 -6.18
C HIS A 83 -0.41 6.38 -5.53
N PRO A 84 0.65 5.70 -5.03
CA PRO A 84 1.74 6.38 -4.34
C PRO A 84 2.50 7.38 -5.24
N HIS A 85 2.49 7.19 -6.56
CA HIS A 85 3.10 8.14 -7.50
C HIS A 85 2.50 9.56 -7.42
N ARG A 86 1.25 9.70 -6.93
CA ARG A 86 0.59 10.99 -6.71
C ARG A 86 1.20 11.79 -5.56
N MET A 87 2.07 11.18 -4.76
CA MET A 87 2.82 11.86 -3.70
C MET A 87 4.04 12.63 -4.22
N LYS A 88 4.28 12.67 -5.55
CA LYS A 88 5.37 13.45 -6.13
C LYS A 88 5.21 14.93 -5.79
N GLY A 89 6.23 15.54 -5.20
CA GLY A 89 6.22 16.96 -4.81
C GLY A 89 5.47 17.25 -3.50
N VAL A 90 4.90 16.24 -2.85
CA VAL A 90 4.39 16.38 -1.48
C VAL A 90 5.58 16.52 -0.54
N ALA A 91 5.55 17.56 0.31
CA ALA A 91 6.59 17.76 1.31
C ALA A 91 6.65 16.55 2.25
N CYS A 92 7.87 16.08 2.52
CA CYS A 92 8.06 15.14 3.61
C CYS A 92 7.96 15.95 4.92
N PRO A 93 6.97 15.64 5.78
CA PRO A 93 6.83 16.32 7.07
C PRO A 93 8.05 16.10 7.97
#